data_AF-A0A914SQ49-F1
#
_entry.id   AF-A0A914SQ49-F1
#
_cell.length_a   1.000
_cell.length_b   1.000
_cell.length_c   1.000
_cell.angle_alpha   90.00
_cell.angle_beta   90.00
_cell.angle_gamma   90.00
#
_symmetry.space_group_name_H-M   'P 1'
#
loop_
_entity.id
_entity.type
_entity.pdbx_description
1 polymer ?
#
loop_
_entity_poly.entity_id
_entity_poly.type
_entity_poly.pdbx_seq_one_letter_code
_entity_poly.pdbx_strand_id
1 'polypeptide(L)' 'MLIAHSGSIQSIPDIPIEIKELYKTVWEISQRDIIDMAVDRGPYIDQSQSLNLHLASPSYSKCTSMHFYAWKKVCF' A
#
# COMPACT_ATOMS: atom_id res chain seq x y z
N MET A 1 -10.87 15.45 -15.52
CA MET A 1 -9.63 16.16 -15.09
C MET A 1 -8.80 15.26 -14.19
N LEU A 2 -7.70 14.69 -14.71
CA LEU A 2 -6.75 13.86 -13.95
C LEU A 2 -5.91 14.68 -12.97
N ILE A 3 -5.47 15.87 -13.39
CA ILE A 3 -4.67 16.79 -12.57
C ILE A 3 -5.44 17.21 -11.32
N ALA A 4 -6.74 17.47 -11.44
CA ALA A 4 -7.60 17.82 -10.31
C ALA A 4 -7.71 16.71 -9.25
N HIS A 5 -7.56 15.45 -9.65
CA HIS A 5 -7.59 14.28 -8.76
C HIS A 5 -6.19 13.79 -8.38
N SER A 6 -5.15 14.64 -8.55
CA SER A 6 -3.76 14.28 -8.25
C SER A 6 -3.30 12.98 -8.92
N GLY A 7 -3.80 12.70 -10.12
CA GLY A 7 -3.46 11.50 -10.89
C GLY A 7 -4.31 10.25 -10.57
N SER A 8 -5.23 10.29 -9.61
CA SER A 8 -6.16 9.18 -9.36
C SER A 8 -7.24 9.08 -10.45
N ILE A 9 -7.50 7.85 -10.92
CA ILE A 9 -8.53 7.56 -11.93
C ILE A 9 -9.82 6.97 -11.34
N GLN A 10 -9.89 6.77 -10.03
CA GLN A 10 -11.00 6.08 -9.37
C GLN A 10 -12.35 6.80 -9.60
N SER A 11 -12.33 8.13 -9.57
CA SER A 11 -13.51 9.00 -9.68
C SER A 11 -14.02 9.21 -11.11
N ILE A 12 -13.35 8.65 -12.13
CA ILE A 12 -13.71 8.88 -13.54
C ILE A 12 -14.71 7.80 -13.99
N PRO A 13 -15.96 8.14 -14.32
CA PRO A 13 -17.02 7.14 -14.58
C PRO A 13 -16.80 6.33 -15.86
N ASP A 14 -16.17 6.91 -16.89
CA ASP A 14 -16.00 6.27 -18.20
C ASP A 14 -14.91 5.20 -18.24
N ILE A 15 -14.11 5.06 -17.18
CA ILE A 15 -13.01 4.11 -17.12
C ILE A 15 -13.51 2.76 -16.57
N PRO A 16 -13.26 1.63 -17.27
CA PRO A 16 -13.62 0.30 -16.79
C PRO A 16 -13.00 -0.04 -15.43
N ILE A 17 -13.69 -0.88 -14.66
CA ILE A 17 -13.25 -1.26 -13.31
C ILE A 17 -11.86 -1.93 -13.31
N GLU A 18 -11.58 -2.77 -14.30
CA GLU A 18 -10.30 -3.48 -14.44
C GLU A 18 -9.12 -2.51 -14.57
N ILE A 19 -9.33 -1.41 -15.33
CA ILE A 19 -8.33 -0.35 -15.50
C ILE A 19 -8.15 0.41 -14.19
N LYS A 20 -9.24 0.71 -13.48
CA LYS A 20 -9.18 1.34 -12.15
C LYS A 20 -8.45 0.50 -11.13
N GLU A 21 -8.60 -0.82 -11.18
CA GLU A 21 -7.90 -1.75 -10.30
C GLU A 21 -6.41 -1.83 -10.62
N LEU A 22 -6.06 -1.82 -11.92
CA LEU A 22 -4.68 -1.86 -12.38
C LEU A 22 -3.89 -0.60 -12.01
N TYR A 23 -4.50 0.58 -12.11
CA TYR A 23 -3.85 1.87 -11.86
C TYR A 23 -4.19 2.49 -10.50
N LYS A 24 -4.36 1.65 -9.47
CA LYS A 24 -4.50 2.13 -8.09
C LYS A 24 -3.26 2.92 -7.66
N THR A 25 -3.47 4.05 -7.01
CA THR A 25 -2.40 4.84 -6.41
C THR A 25 -1.95 4.24 -5.07
N VAL A 26 -0.77 4.63 -4.58
CA VAL A 26 -0.24 4.11 -3.30
C VAL A 26 -1.13 4.43 -2.09
N TRP A 27 -1.98 5.46 -2.19
CA TRP A 27 -2.95 5.85 -1.17
C TRP A 27 -4.24 5.01 -1.20
N GLU A 28 -4.48 4.31 -2.31
CA GLU A 28 -5.64 3.46 -2.55
C GLU A 28 -5.35 1.97 -2.26
N ILE A 29 -4.07 1.61 -2.18
CA ILE A 29 -3.63 0.25 -1.89
C ILE A 29 -3.61 0.00 -0.39
N SER A 30 -4.10 -1.17 0.01
CA SER A 30 -4.02 -1.68 1.38
C SER A 30 -2.55 -1.84 1.80
N GLN A 31 -2.14 -1.15 2.85
CA GLN A 31 -0.78 -1.27 3.38
C GLN A 31 -0.49 -2.66 3.95
N ARG A 32 -1.53 -3.42 4.29
CA ARG A 32 -1.40 -4.82 4.70
C ARG A 32 -0.87 -5.67 3.55
N ASP A 33 -1.42 -5.48 2.36
CA ASP A 33 -1.05 -6.23 1.16
C ASP A 33 0.39 -5.91 0.77
N ILE A 34 0.80 -4.65 0.92
CA ILE A 34 2.21 -4.23 0.74
C ILE A 34 3.14 -4.95 1.71
N ILE A 35 2.76 -5.07 2.99
CA ILE A 35 3.54 -5.79 4.00
C ILE A 35 3.60 -7.27 3.68
N ASP A 36 2.48 -7.91 3.32
CA ASP A 36 2.43 -9.33 2.99
C ASP A 36 3.31 -9.64 1.77
N MET A 37 3.25 -8.83 0.71
CA MET A 37 4.17 -8.96 -0.43
C MET A 37 5.64 -8.73 -0.05
N ALA A 38 5.92 -7.83 0.90
CA ALA A 38 7.28 -7.61 1.41
C ALA A 38 7.81 -8.84 2.18
N VAL A 39 6.94 -9.55 2.89
CA VAL A 39 7.25 -10.81 3.60
C VAL A 39 7.50 -11.93 2.61
N ASP A 40 6.65 -12.08 1.59
CA ASP A 40 6.77 -13.14 0.60
C ASP A 40 8.09 -13.08 -0.17
N ARG A 41 8.59 -11.87 -0.46
CA ARG A 41 9.91 -11.68 -1.08
C ARG A 41 11.08 -11.75 -0.09
N GLY A 42 10.80 -11.65 1.21
CA GLY A 42 11.80 -11.59 2.29
C GLY A 42 12.82 -12.73 2.29
N PRO A 43 12.42 -14.02 2.13
CA PRO A 43 13.35 -15.15 2.10
C PRO A 43 14.43 -15.10 1.01
N TYR A 44 14.23 -14.27 -0.02
CA TYR A 44 15.16 -14.11 -1.14
C TYR A 44 16.05 -12.86 -1.01
N ILE A 45 15.97 -12.15 0.12
CA ILE A 45 16.75 -10.96 0.44
C ILE A 45 17.76 -11.32 1.53
N ASP A 46 19.03 -11.00 1.31
CA ASP A 46 20.14 -11.35 2.18
C ASP A 46 20.21 -10.49 3.47
N GLN A 47 19.74 -9.24 3.38
CA GLN A 47 19.69 -8.30 4.51
C GLN A 47 18.26 -7.84 4.79
N SER A 48 17.96 -6.59 4.46
CA SER A 48 16.67 -5.94 4.67
C SER A 48 16.29 -5.15 3.42
N GLN A 49 15.07 -4.63 3.43
CA GLN A 49 14.50 -3.86 2.32
C GLN A 49 13.96 -2.54 2.84
N SER A 50 14.17 -1.47 2.08
CA SER A 50 13.49 -0.20 2.32
C SER A 50 12.00 -0.35 2.02
N LEU A 51 11.16 -0.28 3.05
CA LEU A 51 9.72 -0.40 2.94
C LEU A 51 9.05 0.91 3.35
N ASN A 52 8.50 1.62 2.36
CA ASN A 52 7.69 2.82 2.60
C ASN A 52 6.23 2.42 2.83
N LEU A 53 5.60 2.99 3.85
CA LEU A 53 4.19 2.79 4.15
C LEU A 53 3.45 4.12 4.05
N HIS A 54 2.30 4.10 3.38
CA HIS A 54 1.53 5.30 3.04
C HIS A 54 0.16 5.23 3.69
N LEU A 55 -0.17 6.21 4.54
CA LEU A 55 -1.46 6.30 5.21
C LEU A 55 -2.16 7.60 4.80
N ALA A 56 -3.26 7.48 4.06
CA ALA A 56 -4.06 8.63 3.61
C ALA A 56 -4.69 9.42 4.78
N SER A 57 -5.02 8.71 5.87
CA SER A 57 -5.55 9.33 7.10
C SER A 57 -4.84 8.72 8.31
N PRO A 58 -3.68 9.28 8.70
CA PRO A 58 -2.89 8.74 9.79
C PRO A 58 -3.65 8.91 11.11
N SER A 59 -3.67 7.86 11.91
CA SER A 59 -4.12 7.90 13.30
C SER A 59 -3.19 7.05 14.14
N TYR A 60 -3.04 7.39 15.42
CA TYR A 60 -2.14 6.65 16.31
C TYR A 60 -2.44 5.14 16.31
N SER A 61 -3.72 4.78 16.46
CA SER A 61 -4.17 3.38 16.43
C SER A 61 -3.82 2.67 15.10
N LYS A 62 -3.97 3.34 13.95
CA LYS A 62 -3.63 2.75 12.64
C LYS A 62 -2.13 2.60 12.45
N CYS A 63 -1.33 3.60 12.82
CA CYS A 63 0.12 3.52 12.75
C CYS A 63 0.66 2.40 13.66
N THR A 64 0.18 2.34 14.91
CA THR A 64 0.58 1.30 15.87
C THR A 64 0.22 -0.09 15.37
N SER A 65 -1.02 -0.33 14.96
CA SER A 65 -1.44 -1.65 14.44
C SER A 65 -0.65 -2.07 13.20
N MET A 66 -0.34 -1.14 12.30
CA MET A 66 0.48 -1.39 11.12
C MET A 66 1.93 -1.76 11.48
N HIS A 67 2.56 -1.04 12.41
CA HIS A 67 3.91 -1.36 12.88
C HIS A 67 3.98 -2.74 13.55
N PHE A 68 3.02 -3.05 14.43
CA PHE A 68 2.97 -4.37 15.08
C PHE A 68 2.68 -5.50 14.07
N TYR A 69 1.85 -5.24 13.06
CA TYR A 69 1.60 -6.20 11.99
C TYR A 69 2.87 -6.50 11.19
N ALA A 70 3.58 -5.46 10.75
CA ALA A 70 4.85 -5.60 10.04
C ALA A 70 5.91 -6.33 10.89
N TRP A 71 6.07 -5.94 12.16
CA TRP A 71 7.03 -6.58 13.06
C TRP A 71 6.75 -8.06 13.24
N LYS A 72 5.48 -8.45 13.45
CA LYS A 72 5.08 -9.85 13.63
C LYS A 72 5.32 -10.72 12.38
N LYS A 73 5.35 -10.13 11.19
CA LYS A 73 5.39 -10.84 9.92
C LYS A 73 6.77 -10.82 9.24
N VAL A 74 7.50 -9.72 9.39
CA VAL A 74 8.78 -9.47 8.71
C VAL A 74 9.96 -9.82 9.62
N CYS A 75 9.84 -9.61 10.93
CA CYS A 75 10.95 -9.82 11.88
C CYS A 75 10.88 -11.16 12.63
N PHE A 76 9.74 -11.85 12.61
CA PHE A 76 9.56 -13.21 13.11
C PHE A 76 9.17 -14.13 11.97
#